data_AF-A0A9X9Q3U7-F1
#
_entry.id   AF-A0A9X9Q3U7-F1
#
_cell.length_a   1.000
_cell.length_b   1.000
_cell.length_c   1.000
_cell.angle_alpha   90.00
_cell.angle_beta   90.00
_cell.angle_gamma   90.00
#
_symmetry.space_group_name_H-M   'P 1'
#
loop_
_entity.id
_entity.type
_entity.pdbx_description
1 polymer ?
#
loop_
_entity_poly.entity_id
_entity_poly.type
_entity_poly.pdbx_seq_one_letter_code
_entity_poly.pdbx_strand_id
1 'polypeptide(L)'
;MRVPYCIIRGKTRLGHLVPRKTCTTVAFTQVNLEDKGALAKQVEAVGTNDSDRYDEIHHPRGDSIGVQSGWFTLPNWKRQRLKNWPPN
;
A
#
# COMPACT_ATOMS: atom_id res chain seq x y z
N MET A 1 -14.64 4.86 -13.72
CA MET A 1 -15.32 3.58 -13.38
C MET A 1 -15.48 3.55 -11.86
N ARG A 2 -16.70 3.47 -11.32
CA ARG A 2 -16.98 3.54 -9.87
C ARG A 2 -17.17 2.14 -9.26
N VAL A 3 -16.12 1.32 -9.38
CA VAL A 3 -16.12 -0.05 -8.83
C VAL A 3 -15.33 -0.03 -7.52
N PRO A 4 -15.89 -0.52 -6.40
CA PRO A 4 -15.17 -0.57 -5.13
C PRO A 4 -13.98 -1.53 -5.25
N TYR A 5 -12.81 -1.09 -4.80
CA TYR A 5 -11.58 -1.86 -4.81
C TYR A 5 -10.80 -1.64 -3.52
N CYS A 6 -10.06 -2.66 -3.09
CA CYS A 6 -9.20 -2.60 -1.92
C CYS A 6 -7.84 -3.22 -2.22
N ILE A 7 -6.80 -2.74 -1.54
CA ILE A 7 -5.43 -3.24 -1.73
C ILE A 7 -5.10 -4.25 -0.63
N ILE A 8 -5.00 -5.52 -1.00
CA ILE A 8 -4.67 -6.60 -0.06
C ILE A 8 -3.16 -6.86 -0.06
N ARG A 9 -2.56 -6.96 1.13
CA ARG A 9 -1.15 -7.33 1.28
C ARG A 9 -0.94 -8.83 1.04
N GLY A 10 -0.10 -9.14 0.06
CA GLY A 10 0.41 -10.49 -0.24
C GLY A 10 -0.35 -11.21 -1.35
N LYS A 11 0.30 -11.41 -2.49
CA LYS A 11 -0.25 -12.10 -3.68
C LYS A 11 -0.52 -13.60 -3.44
N THR A 12 0.22 -14.23 -2.54
CA THR A 12 0.04 -15.63 -2.17
C THR A 12 -1.28 -15.85 -1.41
N ARG A 13 -1.67 -14.88 -0.56
CA ARG A 13 -2.95 -14.92 0.18
C ARG A 13 -4.16 -14.92 -0.75
N LEU A 14 -4.08 -14.14 -1.82
CA LEU A 14 -5.10 -14.15 -2.89
C LEU A 14 -5.09 -15.47 -3.68
N GLY A 15 -3.93 -16.12 -3.82
CA GLY A 15 -3.80 -17.43 -4.46
C GLY A 15 -4.61 -18.52 -3.78
N HIS A 16 -4.64 -18.52 -2.44
CA HIS A 16 -5.44 -19.49 -1.65
C HIS A 16 -6.95 -19.42 -1.93
N LEU A 17 -7.45 -18.28 -2.41
CA LEU A 17 -8.87 -18.06 -2.73
C LEU A 17 -9.29 -18.67 -4.09
N VAL A 18 -8.35 -18.79 -5.04
CA VAL A 18 -8.60 -19.22 -6.44
C VAL A 18 -7.92 -20.57 -6.76
N PRO A 19 -7.68 -21.42 -5.76
CA PRO A 19 -6.75 -22.56 -5.81
C PRO A 19 -5.50 -22.39 -6.71
N ARG A 20 -4.83 -21.23 -6.66
CA ARG A 20 -3.60 -20.96 -7.43
C ARG A 20 -2.43 -20.67 -6.49
N LYS A 21 -1.20 -20.91 -6.97
CA LYS A 21 0.02 -20.59 -6.20
C LYS A 21 0.11 -19.10 -5.85
N THR A 22 -0.30 -18.24 -6.78
CA THR A 22 -0.30 -16.78 -6.62
C THR A 22 -1.42 -16.17 -7.45
N CYS A 23 -2.09 -15.14 -6.94
CA CYS A 23 -3.05 -14.35 -7.71
C CYS A 23 -2.75 -12.85 -7.50
N THR A 24 -2.75 -12.06 -8.57
CA THR A 24 -2.46 -10.62 -8.50
C THR A 24 -3.71 -9.80 -8.22
N THR A 25 -4.85 -10.21 -8.78
CA THR A 25 -6.14 -9.53 -8.68
C THR A 25 -7.25 -10.57 -8.64
N VAL A 26 -8.34 -10.26 -7.94
CA VAL A 26 -9.55 -11.08 -7.88
C VAL A 26 -10.74 -10.13 -8.06
N ALA A 27 -11.72 -10.53 -8.85
CA ALA A 27 -12.93 -9.75 -9.09
C ALA A 27 -14.14 -10.66 -8.94
N PHE A 28 -15.11 -10.23 -8.13
CA PHE A 28 -16.40 -10.89 -8.00
C PHE A 28 -17.34 -10.34 -9.08
N THR A 29 -17.77 -11.19 -10.01
CA THR A 29 -18.71 -10.83 -11.08
C THR A 29 -20.15 -11.21 -10.73
N GLN A 30 -20.33 -12.30 -9.97
CA GLN A 30 -21.60 -12.82 -9.52
C GLN A 30 -21.49 -13.24 -8.06
N VAL A 31 -22.58 -13.05 -7.29
CA VAL A 31 -22.64 -13.30 -5.86
C VAL A 31 -23.98 -13.95 -5.54
N ASN A 32 -23.94 -15.01 -4.73
CA ASN A 32 -25.14 -15.67 -4.24
C ASN A 32 -25.98 -14.71 -3.40
N LEU A 33 -27.30 -14.85 -3.46
CA LEU A 33 -28.23 -13.96 -2.74
C LEU A 33 -27.99 -13.95 -1.23
N GLU A 34 -27.60 -15.10 -0.67
CA GLU A 34 -27.32 -15.30 0.76
C GLU A 34 -26.15 -14.44 1.26
N ASP A 35 -25.12 -14.26 0.41
CA ASP A 35 -23.89 -13.53 0.77
C ASP A 35 -23.95 -12.03 0.47
N LYS A 36 -25.00 -11.55 -0.23
CA LYS A 36 -25.11 -10.14 -0.65
C LYS A 36 -25.09 -9.19 0.55
N GLY A 37 -25.71 -9.56 1.67
CA GLY A 37 -25.72 -8.72 2.88
C GLY A 37 -24.34 -8.62 3.55
N ALA A 38 -23.57 -9.70 3.55
CA ALA A 38 -22.21 -9.69 4.07
C ALA A 38 -21.28 -8.88 3.16
N LEU A 39 -21.43 -9.02 1.85
CA LEU A 39 -20.66 -8.26 0.87
C LEU A 39 -20.95 -6.76 0.93
N ALA A 40 -22.21 -6.35 1.13
CA ALA A 40 -22.58 -4.93 1.24
C ALA A 40 -21.82 -4.21 2.37
N LYS A 41 -21.72 -4.84 3.55
CA LYS A 41 -20.94 -4.29 4.68
C LYS A 41 -19.45 -4.14 4.36
N GLN A 42 -18.90 -5.11 3.62
CA GLN A 42 -17.51 -5.04 3.18
C GLN A 42 -17.30 -3.94 2.13
N VAL A 43 -18.24 -3.75 1.21
CA VAL A 43 -18.17 -2.67 0.20
C VAL A 43 -18.21 -1.29 0.85
N GLU A 44 -19.03 -1.09 1.89
CA GLU A 44 -19.05 0.17 2.66
C GLU A 44 -17.70 0.44 3.36
N ALA A 45 -17.12 -0.58 3.99
CA ALA A 45 -15.82 -0.47 4.64
C ALA A 45 -14.69 -0.18 3.63
N VAL A 46 -14.76 -0.75 2.43
CA VAL A 46 -13.78 -0.51 1.35
C VAL A 46 -13.95 0.88 0.73
N GLY A 47 -15.19 1.35 0.55
CA GLY A 47 -15.48 2.68 0.01
C GLY A 47 -14.81 3.77 0.84
N THR A 48 -15.00 3.71 2.16
CA THR A 48 -14.44 4.68 3.13
C THR A 48 -12.92 4.63 3.25
N ASN A 49 -12.30 3.45 3.12
CA ASN A 49 -10.86 3.30 3.32
C ASN A 49 -10.01 3.56 2.07
N ASP A 50 -10.45 3.06 0.90
CA ASP A 50 -9.61 3.03 -0.30
C ASP A 50 -10.15 3.95 -1.41
N SER A 51 -11.45 3.91 -1.68
CA SER A 51 -12.03 4.62 -2.83
C SER A 51 -12.13 6.13 -2.59
N ASP A 52 -12.61 6.54 -1.41
CA ASP A 52 -12.79 7.95 -1.07
C ASP A 52 -11.48 8.65 -0.67
N ARG A 53 -10.50 7.87 -0.18
CA ARG A 53 -9.17 8.35 0.26
C ARG A 53 -8.10 8.28 -0.84
N TYR A 54 -8.48 7.92 -2.07
CA TYR A 54 -7.53 7.71 -3.17
C TYR A 54 -6.62 8.92 -3.40
N ASP A 55 -7.18 10.13 -3.44
CA ASP A 55 -6.40 11.36 -3.65
C ASP A 55 -5.41 11.65 -2.51
N GLU A 56 -5.75 11.27 -1.27
CA GLU A 56 -4.85 11.41 -0.11
C GLU A 56 -3.72 10.38 -0.11
N ILE A 57 -4.00 9.15 -0.55
CA ILE A 57 -3.05 8.03 -0.57
C ILE A 57 -2.11 8.15 -1.78
N HIS A 58 -2.61 8.65 -2.92
CA HIS A 58 -1.81 8.86 -4.12
C HIS A 58 -0.84 10.05 -3.97
N HIS A 59 -1.05 10.93 -2.98
CA HIS A 59 -0.02 11.90 -2.65
C HIS A 59 1.23 11.16 -2.14
N PRO A 60 2.39 11.30 -2.80
CA PRO A 60 3.61 10.64 -2.38
C PRO A 60 4.02 11.20 -1.01
N ARG A 61 3.62 10.51 0.06
CA ARG A 61 4.26 10.69 1.35
C ARG A 61 5.65 10.10 1.20
N GLY A 62 6.66 10.92 1.48
CA GLY A 62 8.05 10.51 1.45
C GLY A 62 8.26 9.37 2.43
N ASP A 63 8.19 8.14 1.92
CA ASP A 63 8.42 6.93 2.69
C ASP A 63 9.90 6.91 3.11
N SER A 64 10.15 7.25 4.36
CA SER A 64 11.43 6.99 5.02
C SER A 64 11.48 5.54 5.48
N ILE A 65 11.41 4.60 4.54
CA ILE A 65 11.46 3.17 4.82
C ILE A 65 12.91 2.70 4.71
N GLY A 66 13.57 2.59 5.88
CA GLY A 66 14.59 1.56 6.16
C GLY A 66 16.00 1.77 5.59
N VAL A 67 16.88 2.33 6.43
CA VAL A 67 18.35 2.38 6.33
C VAL A 67 18.91 3.12 5.12
N GLN A 68 18.65 4.42 5.07
CA GLN A 68 19.71 5.30 4.62
C GLN A 68 20.76 5.35 5.74
N SER A 69 22.01 5.01 5.43
CA SER A 69 23.13 5.38 6.30
C SER A 69 22.94 6.86 6.64
N GLY A 70 23.09 7.24 7.93
CA GLY A 70 22.73 8.60 8.39
C GLY A 70 23.28 9.71 7.49
N TRP A 71 24.41 9.46 6.83
CA TRP A 71 24.95 10.21 5.70
C TRP A 71 23.95 10.74 4.67
N PHE A 72 22.99 9.95 4.17
CA PHE A 72 22.08 10.38 3.10
C PHE A 72 20.89 11.20 3.61
N THR A 73 20.49 11.01 4.87
CA THR A 73 19.44 11.79 5.53
C THR A 73 19.95 13.10 6.13
N LEU A 74 21.27 13.27 6.25
CA LEU A 74 21.87 14.49 6.78
C LEU A 74 21.65 15.68 5.83
N PRO A 75 21.25 16.87 6.36
CA PRO A 75 21.28 18.12 5.63
C PRO A 75 22.65 18.35 4.99
N ASN A 76 22.69 18.96 3.81
CA ASN A 76 23.93 19.12 3.02
C ASN A 76 25.09 19.72 3.83
N TRP A 77 24.80 20.68 4.70
CA TRP A 77 25.80 21.32 5.57
C TRP A 77 26.48 20.35 6.56
N LYS A 78 25.77 19.34 7.10
CA LYS A 78 26.37 18.31 7.95
C LYS A 78 27.23 17.32 7.14
N ARG A 79 26.81 17.00 5.90
CA ARG A 79 27.63 16.19 4.97
C ARG A 79 28.92 16.91 4.59
N GLN A 80 28.86 18.20 4.27
CA GLN A 80 30.02 19.01 3.92
C GLN A 80 31.02 19.10 5.08
N ARG A 81 30.51 19.28 6.31
CA ARG A 81 31.34 19.38 7.52
C ARG A 81 32.11 18.11 7.84
N LEU A 82 31.51 16.94 7.62
CA LEU A 82 32.16 15.63 7.83
C LEU A 82 33.23 15.33 6.77
N LYS A 83 33.09 15.85 5.55
CA LYS A 83 34.09 15.71 4.48
C LYS A 83 35.34 16.57 4.72
N ASN A 84 35.20 17.65 5.49
CA ASN A 84 36.27 18.61 5.73
C ASN A 84 37.00 18.39 7.07
N TRP A 85 36.75 17.26 7.74
CA TRP A 85 37.45 16.93 9.00
C TRP A 85 38.85 16.41 8.68
N PRO A 86 39.92 16.96 9.28
CA PRO A 86 41.28 16.49 9.03
C PRO A 86 41.47 15.08 9.60
N PRO A 87 42.18 14.16 8.90
CA PRO A 87 42.58 12.89 9.47
C PRO A 87 43.71 13.12 10.48
N ASN A 88 43.33 13.03 11.77
CA ASN A 88 44.17 13.07 12.99
C ASN A 88 45.08 14.28 13.19
#